data_AF-A0A355TC67-F1
#
_entry.id   AF-A0A355TC67-F1
#
_cell.length_a   1.000
_cell.length_b   1.000
_cell.length_c   1.000
_cell.angle_alpha   90.00
_cell.angle_beta   90.00
_cell.angle_gamma   90.00
#
_symmetry.space_group_name_H-M   'P 1'
#
loop_
_entity.id
_entity.type
_entity.pdbx_description
1 polymer ?
#
loop_
_entity_poly.entity_id
_entity_poly.type
_entity_poly.pdbx_seq_one_letter_code
_entity_poly.pdbx_strand_id
1 'polypeptide(L)'
;LIRKPVSDSVRVGVNDTEYETEWSVDTTTGLLTFASAPASGALIKAGYQFDVPVRFDTDHLNLTALDNNLSKTEIPLIEVRV
;
A
#
# COMPACT_ATOMS: atom_id res chain seq x y z
N LEU A 1 -1.01 -1.15 12.65
CA LEU A 1 -2.08 -0.33 12.05
C LEU A 1 -1.99 -0.47 10.54
N ILE A 2 -3.11 -0.72 9.88
CA ILE A 2 -3.19 -0.67 8.41
C ILE A 2 -3.29 0.80 8.03
N ARG A 3 -2.34 1.38 7.28
CA ARG A 3 -2.37 2.81 6.93
C ARG A 3 -2.57 2.98 5.44
N LYS A 4 -3.65 3.68 5.06
CA LYS A 4 -4.02 3.96 3.66
C LYS A 4 -3.97 2.72 2.76
N PRO A 5 -4.66 1.62 3.13
CA PRO A 5 -4.71 0.48 2.25
C PRO A 5 -5.41 0.87 0.94
N VAL A 6 -4.85 0.44 -0.19
CA VAL A 6 -5.59 0.46 -1.45
C VAL A 6 -6.81 -0.43 -1.28
N SER A 7 -7.98 0.07 -1.66
CA SER A 7 -9.23 -0.70 -1.61
C SER A 7 -9.04 -2.05 -2.32
N ASP A 8 -9.66 -3.10 -1.76
CA ASP A 8 -9.62 -4.47 -2.29
C ASP A 8 -8.24 -5.16 -2.27
N SER A 9 -7.18 -4.50 -1.78
CA SER A 9 -5.84 -5.09 -1.65
C SER A 9 -5.60 -5.83 -0.33
N VAL A 10 -6.44 -5.58 0.68
CA VAL A 10 -6.24 -6.13 2.02
C VAL A 10 -6.46 -7.64 1.99
N ARG A 11 -5.55 -8.37 2.63
CA ARG A 11 -5.60 -9.81 2.89
C ARG A 11 -5.30 -10.04 4.36
N VAL A 12 -6.02 -10.97 4.96
CA VAL A 12 -5.90 -11.28 6.38
C VAL A 12 -5.48 -12.74 6.52
N GLY A 13 -4.49 -12.99 7.36
CA GLY A 13 -4.04 -14.32 7.73
C GLY A 13 -4.25 -14.55 9.22
N VAL A 14 -4.78 -15.71 9.59
CA VAL A 14 -4.92 -16.16 10.98
C VAL A 14 -4.19 -17.50 11.11
N ASN A 15 -3.19 -17.58 12.00
CA ASN A 15 -2.34 -18.76 12.15
C ASN A 15 -1.76 -19.27 10.82
N ASP A 16 -1.20 -18.35 10.02
CA ASP A 16 -0.59 -18.61 8.71
C ASP A 16 -1.54 -19.17 7.64
N THR A 17 -2.84 -19.15 7.89
CA THR A 17 -3.89 -19.51 6.92
C THR A 17 -4.61 -18.25 6.46
N GLU A 18 -4.82 -18.11 5.16
CA GLU A 18 -5.59 -16.99 4.60
C GLU A 18 -7.05 -17.07 5.04
N TYR A 19 -7.56 -15.95 5.54
CA TYR A 19 -8.92 -15.80 6.02
C TYR A 19 -9.63 -14.90 5.01
N GLU A 20 -10.34 -15.50 4.06
CA GLU A 20 -10.87 -14.76 2.89
C GLU A 20 -12.15 -13.97 3.20
N THR A 21 -12.94 -14.42 4.17
CA THR A 21 -14.26 -13.87 4.50
C THR A 21 -14.40 -13.60 6.00
N GLU A 22 -15.55 -13.04 6.41
CA GLU A 22 -15.87 -12.78 7.83
C GLU A 22 -14.98 -11.73 8.52
N TRP A 23 -14.44 -10.80 7.74
CA TRP A 23 -13.80 -9.59 8.25
C TRP A 23 -14.11 -8.40 7.35
N SER A 24 -13.93 -7.21 7.89
CA SER A 24 -14.02 -5.94 7.15
C SER A 24 -12.91 -5.00 7.58
N VAL A 25 -12.52 -4.10 6.69
CA VAL A 25 -11.52 -3.06 6.99
C VAL A 25 -12.10 -1.71 6.63
N ASP A 26 -12.03 -0.77 7.57
CA ASP A 26 -12.24 0.64 7.27
C ASP A 26 -10.95 1.17 6.63
N THR A 27 -10.98 1.47 5.33
CA THR A 27 -9.80 1.93 4.58
C THR A 27 -9.38 3.37 4.95
N THR A 28 -10.25 4.13 5.59
CA THR A 28 -9.95 5.48 6.10
C THR A 28 -9.22 5.45 7.45
N THR A 29 -9.64 4.58 8.37
CA THR A 29 -9.04 4.49 9.71
C THR A 29 -7.99 3.39 9.85
N GLY A 30 -8.05 2.38 8.98
CA GLY A 30 -7.21 1.18 9.06
C GLY A 30 -7.70 0.14 10.05
N LEU A 31 -8.93 0.26 10.55
CA LEU A 31 -9.49 -0.65 11.55
C LEU A 31 -9.96 -1.94 10.88
N LEU A 32 -9.31 -3.05 11.22
CA LEU A 32 -9.70 -4.39 10.81
C LEU A 32 -10.64 -4.99 11.86
N THR A 33 -11.84 -5.40 11.43
CA THR A 33 -12.89 -5.99 12.28
C THR A 33 -13.17 -7.42 11.82
N PHE A 34 -13.17 -8.36 12.76
CA PHE A 34 -13.61 -9.74 12.50
C PHE A 34 -15.05 -9.92 12.94
N ALA A 35 -15.85 -10.66 12.16
CA ALA A 35 -17.23 -10.98 12.51
C ALA A 35 -17.30 -11.99 13.68
N SER A 36 -16.36 -12.94 13.71
CA SER A 36 -16.14 -13.86 14.83
C SER A 36 -14.77 -13.61 15.45
N ALA A 37 -14.71 -13.62 16.79
CA ALA A 37 -13.44 -13.40 17.49
C ALA A 37 -12.46 -14.53 17.16
N PRO A 38 -11.23 -14.24 16.72
CA PRO A 38 -10.19 -15.25 16.58
C PRO A 38 -9.93 -15.96 17.91
N ALA A 39 -9.48 -17.20 17.84
CA ALA A 39 -9.12 -17.96 19.03
C ALA A 39 -8.07 -17.20 19.87
N SER A 40 -8.15 -17.33 21.19
CA SER A 40 -7.19 -16.70 22.09
C SER A 40 -5.76 -17.14 21.72
N GLY A 41 -4.89 -16.16 21.50
CA GLY A 41 -3.50 -16.39 21.09
C GLY A 41 -3.29 -16.66 19.60
N ALA A 42 -4.32 -16.56 18.76
CA ALA A 42 -4.16 -16.68 17.31
C ALA A 42 -3.26 -15.56 16.76
N LEU A 43 -2.32 -15.94 15.89
CA LEU A 43 -1.43 -15.00 15.22
C LEU A 43 -2.16 -14.34 14.06
N ILE A 44 -2.39 -13.03 14.14
CA ILE A 44 -3.06 -12.26 13.09
C ILE A 44 -2.01 -11.52 12.26
N LYS A 45 -2.07 -11.72 10.94
CA LYS A 45 -1.26 -11.01 9.94
C LYS A 45 -2.18 -10.32 8.96
N ALA A 46 -1.77 -9.17 8.44
CA ALA A 46 -2.47 -8.47 7.37
C ALA A 46 -1.46 -8.02 6.32
N GLY A 47 -1.75 -8.33 5.05
CA GLY A 47 -1.03 -7.83 3.88
C GLY A 47 -1.91 -6.86 3.11
N TYR A 48 -1.35 -5.77 2.60
CA TYR A 48 -2.10 -4.79 1.82
C TYR A 48 -1.14 -3.99 0.94
N GLN A 49 -1.68 -3.42 -0.14
CA GLN A 49 -0.96 -2.43 -0.93
C GLN A 49 -1.19 -1.05 -0.32
N PHE A 50 -0.18 -0.20 -0.39
CA PHE A 50 -0.28 1.19 0.05
C PHE A 50 0.59 2.07 -0.85
N ASP A 51 0.20 3.33 -0.97
CA ASP A 51 0.95 4.31 -1.73
C ASP A 51 1.98 5.01 -0.82
N VAL A 52 3.21 5.11 -1.33
CA VAL A 52 4.26 5.91 -0.70
C VAL A 52 4.27 7.27 -1.38
N PRO A 53 4.00 8.37 -0.65
CA PRO A 53 4.11 9.70 -1.24
C PRO A 53 5.58 9.98 -1.58
N VAL A 54 5.82 10.45 -2.80
CA VAL A 54 7.14 10.78 -3.32
C VAL A 54 7.16 12.19 -3.91
N ARG A 55 8.35 12.76 -4.03
CA ARG A 55 8.60 13.98 -4.82
C ARG A 55 9.80 13.76 -5.73
N PHE A 56 9.96 14.62 -6.74
CA PHE A 56 11.21 14.68 -7.49
C PHE A 56 12.37 15.03 -6.56
N ASP A 57 13.48 14.34 -6.74
CA ASP A 57 14.72 14.64 -6.02
C ASP A 57 15.51 15.79 -6.65
N THR A 58 15.00 16.37 -7.74
CA THR A 58 15.62 17.46 -8.46
C THR A 58 14.63 18.59 -8.72
N ASP A 59 15.14 19.82 -8.78
CA ASP A 59 14.34 21.01 -9.11
C ASP A 59 14.01 21.10 -10.60
N HIS A 60 14.84 20.45 -11.44
CA HIS A 60 14.70 20.43 -12.89
C HIS A 60 14.72 19.01 -13.45
N LEU A 61 13.87 18.76 -14.44
CA LEU A 61 13.85 17.50 -15.19
C LEU A 61 14.33 17.74 -16.63
N ASN A 62 15.59 17.37 -16.90
CA ASN A 62 16.17 17.50 -18.24
C ASN A 62 15.65 16.38 -19.14
N LEU A 63 14.87 16.71 -20.17
CA LEU A 63 14.30 15.77 -21.14
C LEU A 63 15.07 15.79 -22.45
N THR A 64 15.13 14.65 -23.14
CA THR A 64 15.68 14.55 -24.50
C THR A 64 14.55 14.46 -25.51
N ALA A 65 14.57 15.33 -26.53
CA ALA A 65 13.62 15.28 -27.63
C ALA A 65 14.16 14.41 -28.78
N LEU A 66 13.36 13.45 -29.23
CA LEU A 66 13.64 12.63 -30.40
C LEU A 66 12.31 12.33 -31.12
N ASP A 67 12.23 12.60 -32.42
CA ASP A 67 11.06 12.26 -33.27
C ASP A 67 9.71 12.68 -32.66
N ASN A 68 9.58 13.95 -32.26
CA ASN A 68 8.39 14.53 -31.60
C ASN A 68 7.99 13.86 -30.27
N ASN A 69 8.89 13.08 -29.66
CA ASN A 69 8.71 12.48 -28.36
C ASN A 69 9.73 13.01 -27.36
N LEU A 70 9.33 13.10 -26.09
CA LEU A 70 10.20 13.48 -24.98
C LEU A 70 10.50 12.24 -24.15
N SER A 71 11.77 11.97 -23.91
CA SER A 71 12.20 10.78 -23.16
C SER A 71 13.23 11.10 -22.09
N LYS A 72 13.25 10.23 -21.07
CA LYS A 72 14.18 10.23 -19.95
C LYS A 72 14.39 8.79 -19.50
N THR A 73 15.64 8.37 -19.32
CA THR A 73 15.97 7.01 -18.87
C THR A 73 15.72 6.80 -17.39
N GLU A 74 15.85 7.85 -16.59
CA GLU A 74 15.74 7.79 -15.13
C GLU A 74 15.04 9.04 -14.59
N ILE A 75 14.04 8.82 -13.73
CA ILE A 75 13.33 9.87 -13.01
C ILE A 75 13.65 9.70 -11.53
N PRO A 76 14.56 10.52 -10.96
CA PRO A 76 14.95 10.39 -9.56
C PRO A 76 13.82 10.87 -8.64
N LEU A 77 13.41 9.99 -7.73
CA LEU A 77 12.34 10.22 -6.77
C LEU A 77 12.86 9.96 -5.35
N ILE A 78 12.34 10.72 -4.40
CA ILE A 78 12.57 10.49 -2.97
C ILE A 78 11.24 10.34 -2.23
N GLU A 79 11.21 9.43 -1.27
CA GLU A 79 10.06 9.26 -0.38
C GLU A 79 9.89 10.48 0.53
N VAL A 80 8.63 10.90 0.69
CA VAL A 80 8.23 11.95 1.62
C VAL A 80 7.58 11.29 2.82
N ARG A 81 8.18 11.44 4.00
CA ARG A 81 7.57 10.94 5.24
C ARG A 81 6.47 11.89 5.70
N VAL A 82 5.29 11.35 5.95
CA VAL A 82 4.09 12.03 6.51
C VAL A 82 3.77 11.50 7.90
#